data_AF-D5EL72-F1
#
_entry.id   AF-D5EL72-F1
#
_cell.length_a   1.000
_cell.length_b   1.000
_cell.length_c   1.000
_cell.angle_alpha   90.00
_cell.angle_beta   90.00
_cell.angle_gamma   90.00
#
_symmetry.space_group_name_H-M   'P 1'
#
loop_
_entity.id
_entity.type
_entity.pdbx_description
1 polymer ?
#
loop_
_entity_poly.entity_id
_entity_poly.type
_entity_poly.pdbx_seq_one_letter_code
_entity_poly.pdbx_strand_id
1 'polypeptide(L)' 'MPHPERLFRAVQMSYRAPGTFEGEAGPWMKMFQNARSYVG' A
#
# COMPACT_ATOMS: atom_id res chain seq x y z
N MET A 1 12.39 -7.29 9.80
CA MET A 1 12.24 -6.45 8.60
C MET A 1 10.75 -6.21 8.34
N PRO A 2 10.37 -5.12 7.65
CA PRO A 2 8.97 -4.84 7.30
C PRO A 2 8.43 -5.79 6.21
N HIS A 3 7.10 -5.93 6.16
CA HIS A 3 6.36 -6.79 5.22
C HIS A 3 5.33 -5.97 4.40
N PRO A 4 5.75 -5.27 3.32
CA PRO A 4 4.86 -4.44 2.50
C PRO A 4 3.69 -5.22 1.89
N GLU A 5 3.88 -6.51 1.63
CA GLU A 5 2.89 -7.44 1.08
C GLU A 5 1.74 -7.75 2.06
N ARG A 6 1.92 -7.47 3.35
CA ARG A 6 0.86 -7.64 4.36
C ARG A 6 -0.01 -6.39 4.53
N LEU A 7 0.43 -5.25 3.98
CA LEU A 7 -0.14 -3.92 4.25
C LEU A 7 -0.37 -3.11 2.97
N PHE A 8 -0.52 -3.78 1.82
CA PHE A 8 -0.77 -3.09 0.55
C PHE A 8 -2.23 -2.62 0.40
N ARG A 9 -3.17 -3.15 1.20
CA ARG A 9 -4.56 -2.66 1.28
C ARG A 9 -4.75 -1.79 2.51
N ALA A 10 -5.50 -0.69 2.38
CA ALA A 10 -5.75 0.25 3.47
C ALA A 10 -6.40 -0.42 4.69
N VAL A 11 -7.28 -1.41 4.47
CA VAL A 11 -7.97 -2.18 5.54
C VAL A 11 -7.04 -3.02 6.40
N GLN A 12 -5.82 -3.33 5.93
CA GLN A 12 -4.86 -4.15 6.67
C GLN A 12 -4.04 -3.32 7.67
N MET A 13 -4.11 -1.99 7.60
CA MET A 13 -3.36 -1.10 8.48
C MET A 13 -3.99 -1.08 9.88
N SER A 14 -3.18 -1.36 10.92
CA SER A 14 -3.62 -1.31 12.32
C SER A 14 -4.09 0.09 12.76
N TYR A 15 -3.60 1.12 12.07
CA TYR A 15 -4.02 2.50 12.21
C TYR A 15 -3.90 3.22 10.88
N ARG A 16 -4.86 4.10 10.58
CA ARG A 16 -4.87 5.00 9.43
C ARG A 16 -5.41 6.35 9.89
N ALA A 17 -4.67 7.43 9.62
CA ALA A 17 -5.11 8.77 9.97
C ALA A 17 -6.35 9.17 9.14
N PRO A 18 -7.30 9.91 9.72
CA PRO A 18 -8.42 10.48 8.95
C PRO A 18 -7.93 11.27 7.73
N GLY A 19 -8.61 11.16 6.58
CA GLY A 19 -8.23 11.84 5.35
C GLY A 19 -7.07 11.18 4.58
N THR A 20 -6.53 10.04 5.03
CA THR A 20 -5.44 9.32 4.34
C THR A 20 -5.90 7.95 3.86
N PHE A 21 -5.47 7.52 2.67
CA PHE A 21 -5.73 6.19 2.10
C PHE A 21 -7.20 5.72 2.25
N GLU A 22 -8.15 6.57 1.86
CA GLU A 22 -9.60 6.31 2.01
C GLU A 22 -10.17 5.30 1.01
N GLY A 23 -9.42 5.01 -0.06
CA GLY A 23 -9.73 3.93 -0.99
C GLY A 23 -9.19 2.57 -0.56
N GLU A 24 -9.16 1.62 -1.49
CA GLU A 24 -8.68 0.26 -1.21
C GLU A 24 -7.15 0.18 -1.04
N ALA A 25 -6.40 0.98 -1.80
CA ALA A 25 -4.94 0.92 -1.84
C ALA A 25 -4.31 1.60 -0.62
N GLY A 26 -3.47 0.86 0.11
CA GLY A 26 -2.57 1.39 1.12
C GLY A 26 -1.28 1.94 0.49
N PRO A 27 -0.42 2.60 1.29
CA PRO A 27 0.81 3.24 0.81
C PRO A 27 1.75 2.27 0.10
N TRP A 28 1.84 1.04 0.62
CA TRP A 28 2.76 0.02 0.11
C TRP A 28 2.39 -0.47 -1.29
N MET A 29 1.15 -0.28 -1.74
CA MET A 29 0.74 -0.63 -3.10
C MET A 29 1.60 0.05 -4.16
N LYS A 30 2.08 1.28 -3.89
CA LYS A 30 2.90 2.05 -4.82
C LYS A 30 4.22 1.35 -5.16
N MET A 31 4.81 0.62 -4.22
CA MET A 31 6.05 -0.13 -4.44
C MET A 31 5.88 -1.18 -5.55
N PHE A 32 4.79 -1.95 -5.51
CA PHE A 32 4.51 -2.99 -6.51
C PHE A 32 4.10 -2.39 -7.86
N GLN A 33 3.36 -1.26 -7.85
CA GLN A 33 3.03 -0.53 -9.08
C GLN A 33 4.30 0.01 -9.77
N ASN A 34 5.26 0.53 -9.01
CA ASN A 34 6.53 0.98 -9.55
C ASN A 34 7.32 -0.18 -10.16
N ALA A 35 7.38 -1.33 -9.49
CA ALA A 35 8.01 -2.53 -10.04
C ALA A 35 7.34 -2.97 -11.36
N ARG A 36 6.00 -2.97 -11.42
CA ARG A 36 5.26 -3.29 -12.65
C ARG A 36 5.54 -2.28 -13.76
N SER A 37 5.62 -0.99 -13.43
CA SER A 37 5.94 0.08 -14.39
C SER A 37 7.36 -0.03 -14.93
N TYR A 38 8.31 -0.53 -14.12
CA TYR A 38 9.70 -0.69 -14.52
C TYR A 38 9.88 -1.85 -15.52
N VAL A 39 9.20 -2.97 -15.30
CA VAL A 39 9.26 -4.14 -16.21
C VAL A 39 8.30 -4.04 -17.41
N GLY A 40 7.65 -2.88 -17.58
CA GLY A 40 6.71 -2.61 -18.66
C GLY A 40 7.38 -2.45 -20.01
#